data_AF-A0A7V9N7Y2-F1
#
_entry.id   AF-A0A7V9N7Y2-F1
#
_cell.length_a   1.000
_cell.length_b   1.000
_cell.length_c   1.000
_cell.angle_alpha   90.00
_cell.angle_beta   90.00
_cell.angle_gamma   90.00
#
_symmetry.space_group_name_H-M   'P 1'
#
loop_
_entity.id
_entity.type
_entity.pdbx_description
1 polymer ?
#
loop_
_entity_poly.entity_id
_entity_poly.type
_entity_poly.pdbx_seq_one_letter_code
_entity_poly.pdbx_strand_id
1 'polypeptide(L)'
;MSSYQFPSGPAMESSDLARLLSAVPGDRRAFFKQAAALGLAAPALGGLVMDARAQSTPEAEAADSHSMPADGYVGSDPESASTGEESPVPSAAQPFVLYDPVLPRVEAGPKEIAVVAKDATLLIAKDVPYAAWTFDGTVPGRALRVVEGDEIAFTLAIDATATTSHSMDFHSAQTAPDKNYKTIVPGEEFSWSFAPRHAGAYMYHCGTPPVLMHIGAGMYGAMIVDPKEGWPEAQELVFVQSDFYLVDGENGVKVPDYTKMLGNGTMDFVTFNGYANQYVENPIVVKAGEPIRIFLVNAGPNAYSTFHVVGGIFDRVCVNANPRNELFGLQSWTVGPGDGACFELTLDEPGIYPAVNHAFGHAAHGAVALLQAE
;
A
#
# COMPACT_ATOMS: atom_id res chain seq x y z
N MET A 1 -3.29 23.46 34.75
CA MET A 1 -2.28 22.88 33.85
C MET A 1 -1.91 21.52 34.39
N SER A 2 -2.34 20.44 33.74
CA SER A 2 -1.99 19.06 34.10
C SER A 2 -1.70 18.30 32.80
N SER A 3 -0.51 17.75 32.68
CA SER A 3 -0.01 17.02 31.51
C SER A 3 -0.37 15.54 31.63
N TYR A 4 -0.97 14.99 30.57
CA TYR A 4 -1.32 13.57 30.42
C TYR A 4 -0.08 12.76 30.02
N GLN A 5 0.09 11.53 30.54
CA GLN A 5 1.22 10.62 30.24
C GLN A 5 0.69 9.25 29.80
N PHE A 6 1.28 8.67 28.74
CA PHE A 6 0.90 7.39 28.13
C PHE A 6 1.51 6.17 28.87
N PRO A 7 0.86 4.99 28.89
CA PRO A 7 1.39 3.78 29.53
C PRO A 7 2.36 3.01 28.61
N SER A 8 3.41 2.43 29.21
CA SER A 8 4.47 1.65 28.54
C SER A 8 4.18 0.14 28.49
N GLY A 9 4.41 -0.49 27.33
CA GLY A 9 4.37 -1.96 27.12
C GLY A 9 5.62 -2.70 27.63
N PRO A 10 5.69 -4.05 27.48
CA PRO A 10 6.72 -4.88 28.10
C PRO A 10 8.11 -4.72 27.46
N ALA A 11 9.16 -4.86 28.28
CA ALA A 11 10.56 -4.69 27.89
C ALA A 11 11.19 -5.99 27.33
N MET A 12 12.04 -5.84 26.30
CA MET A 12 12.77 -6.93 25.63
C MET A 12 14.11 -7.20 26.33
N GLU A 13 14.54 -8.47 26.41
CA GLU A 13 15.79 -8.86 27.08
C GLU A 13 17.07 -8.61 26.24
N SER A 14 18.16 -8.30 26.93
CA SER A 14 19.47 -7.90 26.36
C SER A 14 20.15 -8.91 25.44
N SER A 15 19.70 -10.18 25.44
CA SER A 15 20.26 -11.24 24.59
C SER A 15 19.81 -11.17 23.13
N ASP A 16 18.69 -10.51 22.84
CA ASP A 16 18.15 -10.40 21.47
C ASP A 16 18.83 -9.30 20.65
N LEU A 17 19.31 -8.25 21.33
CA LEU A 17 20.06 -7.15 20.73
C LEU A 17 21.44 -7.60 20.19
N ALA A 18 22.07 -8.56 20.88
CA ALA A 18 23.37 -9.10 20.48
C ALA A 18 23.28 -10.01 19.24
N ARG A 19 22.14 -10.68 19.02
CA ARG A 19 21.85 -11.49 17.84
C ARG A 19 21.53 -10.65 16.60
N LEU A 20 20.85 -9.52 16.79
CA LEU A 20 20.53 -8.56 15.72
C LEU A 20 21.79 -7.91 15.11
N LEU A 21 22.89 -7.83 15.86
CA LEU A 21 24.10 -7.12 15.45
C LEU A 21 25.14 -7.96 14.70
N SER A 22 25.00 -9.30 14.65
CA SER A 22 26.05 -10.20 14.15
C SER A 22 25.96 -10.65 12.68
N ALA A 23 25.05 -10.12 11.86
CA ALA A 23 24.98 -10.46 10.43
C ALA A 23 25.31 -9.25 9.55
N VAL A 24 26.30 -9.38 8.64
CA VAL A 24 26.78 -8.48 7.54
C VAL A 24 28.17 -7.84 7.75
N PRO A 25 29.20 -8.19 6.94
CA PRO A 25 30.52 -7.56 6.96
C PRO A 25 30.56 -6.22 6.20
N GLY A 26 31.29 -5.23 6.72
CA GLY A 26 31.50 -3.90 6.09
C GLY A 26 31.52 -2.76 7.11
N ASP A 27 32.22 -1.65 6.84
CA ASP A 27 32.48 -0.58 7.82
C ASP A 27 31.24 0.29 8.09
N ARG A 28 30.41 -0.19 9.03
CA ARG A 28 29.15 0.40 9.49
C ARG A 28 29.27 1.78 10.14
N ARG A 29 30.47 2.20 10.57
CA ARG A 29 30.64 3.44 11.35
C ARG A 29 30.46 4.71 10.52
N ALA A 30 30.75 4.66 9.22
CA ALA A 30 30.54 5.80 8.33
C ALA A 30 29.05 5.98 8.00
N PHE A 31 28.36 4.87 7.73
CA PHE A 31 26.93 4.86 7.35
C PHE A 31 26.00 5.30 8.50
N PHE A 32 26.19 4.77 9.72
CA PHE A 32 25.35 5.18 10.87
C PHE A 32 25.61 6.61 11.33
N LYS A 33 26.79 7.18 11.06
CA LYS A 33 27.05 8.61 11.36
C LYS A 33 26.28 9.56 10.45
N GLN A 34 26.00 9.17 9.21
CA GLN A 34 25.15 9.95 8.30
C GLN A 34 23.65 9.73 8.56
N ALA A 35 23.22 8.50 8.87
CA ALA A 35 21.81 8.21 9.20
C ALA A 35 21.36 8.79 10.55
N ALA A 36 22.23 8.82 11.57
CA ALA A 36 21.93 9.43 12.86
C ALA A 36 21.85 10.97 12.80
N ALA A 37 22.50 11.62 11.83
CA ALA A 37 22.41 13.06 11.63
C ALA A 37 21.05 13.52 11.08
N LEU A 38 20.26 12.59 10.52
CA LEU A 38 18.90 12.81 10.01
C LEU A 38 17.79 12.45 11.03
N GLY A 39 18.14 12.14 12.29
CA GLY A 39 17.15 11.87 13.33
C GLY A 39 16.38 10.54 13.20
N LEU A 40 16.81 9.64 12.31
CA LEU A 40 16.21 8.31 12.08
C LEU A 40 16.61 7.25 13.12
N ALA A 41 17.13 7.67 14.28
CA ALA A 41 17.44 6.80 15.41
C ALA A 41 16.85 7.39 16.69
N ALA A 42 15.91 6.66 17.31
CA ALA A 42 15.22 7.10 18.52
C ALA A 42 16.19 7.26 19.71
N PRO A 43 16.04 8.30 20.56
CA PRO A 43 16.83 8.45 21.77
C PRO A 43 16.30 7.55 22.89
N ALA A 44 17.21 6.88 23.60
CA ALA A 44 16.94 6.14 24.83
C ALA A 44 17.12 7.06 26.04
N LEU A 45 16.17 7.05 26.99
CA LEU A 45 16.22 7.45 28.42
C LEU A 45 14.80 7.22 28.99
N GLY A 46 14.51 6.69 30.18
CA GLY A 46 15.29 6.41 31.38
C GLY A 46 14.59 6.97 32.63
N GLY A 47 13.74 6.16 33.30
CA GLY A 47 13.35 6.20 34.74
C GLY A 47 12.36 7.26 35.25
N LEU A 48 11.24 6.88 35.90
CA LEU A 48 11.09 6.49 37.32
C LEU A 48 9.61 6.26 37.73
N VAL A 49 9.45 5.62 38.89
CA VAL A 49 8.36 4.78 39.45
C VAL A 49 7.22 5.57 40.14
N MET A 50 5.95 5.13 40.05
CA MET A 50 5.09 4.72 41.21
C MET A 50 3.62 4.34 40.91
N ASP A 51 3.16 3.42 41.77
CA ASP A 51 1.90 2.67 41.96
C ASP A 51 0.56 3.44 41.92
N ALA A 52 -0.52 2.79 41.42
CA ALA A 52 -1.63 2.27 42.25
C ALA A 52 -2.96 1.98 41.51
N ARG A 53 -3.45 0.75 41.72
CA ARG A 53 -4.85 0.27 41.95
C ARG A 53 -6.03 0.68 41.04
N ALA A 54 -6.65 -0.37 40.48
CA ALA A 54 -7.94 -0.39 39.79
C ALA A 54 -9.16 -0.25 40.73
N GLN A 55 -10.25 0.32 40.20
CA GLN A 55 -11.62 0.17 40.71
C GLN A 55 -12.61 0.01 39.53
N SER A 56 -13.46 -1.00 39.66
CA SER A 56 -14.56 -1.41 38.77
C SER A 56 -15.90 -0.86 39.27
N THR A 57 -16.83 -0.51 38.37
CA THR A 57 -18.29 -0.37 38.64
C THR A 57 -19.08 -0.27 37.31
N PRO A 58 -20.42 -0.51 37.27
CA PRO A 58 -21.02 -1.62 36.51
C PRO A 58 -22.03 -1.23 35.41
N GLU A 59 -22.56 -2.26 34.74
CA GLU A 59 -23.59 -2.29 33.68
C GLU A 59 -24.95 -1.66 34.05
N ALA A 60 -25.66 -1.18 33.02
CA ALA A 60 -27.11 -0.91 33.06
C ALA A 60 -27.77 -1.28 31.71
N GLU A 61 -28.95 -1.92 31.82
CA GLU A 61 -29.77 -2.54 30.77
C GLU A 61 -30.63 -1.55 29.93
N ALA A 62 -31.28 -2.14 28.91
CA ALA A 62 -31.82 -1.60 27.66
C ALA A 62 -33.25 -0.98 27.67
N ALA A 63 -33.52 -0.19 26.62
CA ALA A 63 -34.76 0.00 25.82
C ALA A 63 -34.52 1.22 24.90
N ASP A 64 -35.01 1.41 23.67
CA ASP A 64 -36.08 0.79 22.89
C ASP A 64 -35.85 1.08 21.38
N SER A 65 -36.52 0.30 20.55
CA SER A 65 -36.41 0.14 19.10
C SER A 65 -36.80 1.35 18.23
N HIS A 66 -35.94 1.70 17.26
CA HIS A 66 -36.33 2.45 16.05
C HIS A 66 -35.93 1.64 14.81
N SER A 67 -36.95 1.11 14.14
CA SER A 67 -36.89 0.37 12.88
C SER A 67 -36.50 1.28 11.72
N MET A 68 -35.45 0.91 10.98
CA MET A 68 -35.02 1.52 9.71
C MET A 68 -35.20 0.50 8.56
N PRO A 69 -35.49 0.95 7.33
CA PRO A 69 -35.88 0.08 6.21
C PRO A 69 -34.73 -0.79 5.69
N ALA A 70 -35.07 -1.99 5.20
CA ALA A 70 -34.17 -3.11 4.96
C ALA A 70 -33.50 -3.15 3.57
N ASP A 71 -33.58 -2.11 2.75
CA ASP A 71 -33.04 -2.14 1.39
C ASP A 71 -31.95 -1.07 1.22
N GLY A 72 -30.68 -1.51 1.17
CA GLY A 72 -29.56 -0.64 0.75
C GLY A 72 -28.22 -0.76 1.49
N TYR A 73 -28.01 -1.77 2.35
CA TYR A 73 -26.72 -1.95 3.03
C TYR A 73 -25.83 -2.96 2.29
N VAL A 74 -24.71 -2.48 1.73
CA VAL A 74 -23.58 -3.34 1.32
C VAL A 74 -22.62 -3.40 2.49
N GLY A 75 -22.94 -4.25 3.47
CA GLY A 75 -22.02 -4.69 4.50
C GLY A 75 -22.31 -6.16 4.75
N SER A 76 -21.28 -6.97 4.61
CA SER A 76 -21.37 -8.41 4.85
C SER A 76 -21.63 -8.68 6.33
N ASP A 77 -22.59 -9.57 6.59
CA ASP A 77 -22.80 -10.19 7.89
C ASP A 77 -21.48 -10.80 8.41
N PRO A 78 -20.95 -10.38 9.58
CA PRO A 78 -19.72 -10.92 10.13
C PRO A 78 -19.84 -12.41 10.53
N GLU A 79 -21.05 -12.97 10.54
CA GLU A 79 -21.29 -14.40 10.79
C GLU A 79 -21.55 -15.22 9.52
N SER A 80 -21.39 -14.64 8.33
CA SER A 80 -21.44 -15.42 7.09
C SER A 80 -20.27 -16.40 7.05
N ALA A 81 -20.59 -17.69 7.19
CA ALA A 81 -19.62 -18.77 7.07
C ALA A 81 -18.92 -18.69 5.71
N SER A 82 -17.62 -18.43 5.72
CA SER A 82 -16.73 -18.70 4.60
C SER A 82 -16.97 -20.15 4.15
N THR A 83 -17.44 -20.35 2.92
CA THR A 83 -17.73 -21.68 2.38
C THR A 83 -16.47 -22.37 1.85
N GLY A 84 -15.34 -22.28 2.56
CA GLY A 84 -14.11 -22.95 2.21
C GLY A 84 -13.46 -23.60 3.43
N GLU A 85 -13.26 -24.92 3.36
CA GLU A 85 -12.21 -25.57 4.14
C GLU A 85 -10.89 -24.79 3.94
N GLU A 86 -10.09 -24.63 4.99
CA GLU A 86 -8.79 -23.94 4.95
C GLU A 86 -8.00 -24.42 3.73
N SER A 87 -7.88 -23.54 2.74
CA SER A 87 -7.17 -23.88 1.53
C SER A 87 -5.67 -23.94 1.82
N PRO A 88 -4.94 -24.93 1.28
CA PRO A 88 -3.53 -25.11 1.59
C PRO A 88 -2.73 -23.89 1.13
N VAL A 89 -2.06 -23.23 2.07
CA VAL A 89 -1.13 -22.13 1.78
C VAL A 89 0.02 -22.67 0.93
N PRO A 90 0.29 -22.12 -0.27
CA PRO A 90 1.42 -22.56 -1.09
C PRO A 90 2.72 -22.47 -0.30
N SER A 91 3.42 -23.58 -0.12
CA SER A 91 4.51 -23.67 0.86
C SER A 91 5.84 -23.05 0.42
N ALA A 92 6.05 -22.83 -0.89
CA ALA A 92 7.27 -22.23 -1.42
C ALA A 92 7.04 -20.75 -1.75
N ALA A 93 7.65 -19.86 -0.96
CA ALA A 93 7.68 -18.45 -1.28
C ALA A 93 8.45 -18.22 -2.59
N GLN A 94 7.86 -17.41 -3.47
CA GLN A 94 8.55 -16.94 -4.66
C GLN A 94 9.76 -16.08 -4.23
N PRO A 95 10.88 -16.14 -4.97
CA PRO A 95 12.00 -15.23 -4.74
C PRO A 95 11.54 -13.78 -4.80
N PHE A 96 12.10 -12.93 -3.93
CA PHE A 96 11.88 -11.49 -4.02
C PHE A 96 12.36 -10.95 -5.38
N VAL A 97 11.50 -10.16 -6.02
CA VAL A 97 11.80 -9.40 -7.22
C VAL A 97 11.53 -7.94 -6.89
N LEU A 98 12.52 -7.08 -7.11
CA LEU A 98 12.38 -5.64 -6.94
C LEU A 98 11.27 -5.13 -7.86
N TYR A 99 10.31 -4.40 -7.30
CA TYR A 99 9.31 -3.71 -8.12
C TYR A 99 9.97 -2.46 -8.72
N ASP A 100 10.09 -2.39 -10.04
CA ASP A 100 10.67 -1.22 -10.71
C ASP A 100 9.69 -0.02 -10.60
N PRO A 101 10.07 1.08 -9.91
CA PRO A 101 9.19 2.22 -9.76
C PRO A 101 9.21 3.11 -11.01
N VAL A 102 10.12 2.93 -11.96
CA VAL A 102 10.15 3.74 -13.18
C VAL A 102 8.87 3.51 -13.97
N LEU A 103 8.20 4.60 -14.35
CA LEU A 103 6.95 4.56 -15.11
C LEU A 103 7.21 5.07 -16.53
N PRO A 104 7.43 4.18 -17.52
CA PRO A 104 7.58 4.58 -18.91
C PRO A 104 6.35 5.31 -19.44
N ARG A 105 6.55 6.20 -20.40
CA ARG A 105 5.46 6.85 -21.13
C ARG A 105 4.66 5.83 -21.93
N VAL A 106 3.40 6.15 -22.16
CA VAL A 106 2.50 5.37 -23.01
C VAL A 106 2.00 6.23 -24.17
N GLU A 107 1.90 5.64 -25.36
CA GLU A 107 1.27 6.28 -26.51
C GLU A 107 -0.26 6.21 -26.40
N ALA A 108 -0.98 7.22 -26.90
CA ALA A 108 -2.44 7.18 -26.97
C ALA A 108 -2.93 6.11 -27.97
N GLY A 109 -4.12 5.55 -27.72
CA GLY A 109 -4.81 4.61 -28.59
C GLY A 109 -5.38 3.40 -27.85
N PRO A 110 -6.12 2.53 -28.56
CA PRO A 110 -6.75 1.36 -27.94
C PRO A 110 -5.77 0.46 -27.19
N LYS A 111 -6.20 -0.08 -26.05
CA LYS A 111 -5.42 -0.94 -25.17
C LYS A 111 -6.14 -2.27 -24.95
N GLU A 112 -5.39 -3.35 -25.00
CA GLU A 112 -5.83 -4.65 -24.51
C GLU A 112 -5.14 -4.93 -23.18
N ILE A 113 -5.93 -5.16 -22.13
CA ILE A 113 -5.43 -5.42 -20.78
C ILE A 113 -5.99 -6.75 -20.31
N ALA A 114 -5.13 -7.77 -20.24
CA ALA A 114 -5.44 -9.05 -19.63
C ALA A 114 -4.73 -9.17 -18.28
N VAL A 115 -5.45 -9.58 -17.25
CA VAL A 115 -4.95 -9.80 -15.88
C VAL A 115 -5.40 -11.18 -15.41
N VAL A 116 -4.48 -11.90 -14.76
CA VAL A 116 -4.78 -13.21 -14.15
C VAL A 116 -4.76 -13.07 -12.64
N ALA A 117 -5.89 -13.30 -11.98
CA ALA A 117 -5.93 -13.42 -10.54
C ALA A 117 -5.48 -14.81 -10.11
N LYS A 118 -4.54 -14.88 -9.16
CA LYS A 118 -4.00 -16.15 -8.66
C LYS A 118 -3.42 -16.01 -7.26
N ASP A 119 -3.34 -17.15 -6.57
CA ASP A 119 -2.73 -17.23 -5.26
C ASP A 119 -1.21 -17.34 -5.39
N ALA A 120 -0.48 -16.65 -4.53
CA ALA A 120 0.98 -16.69 -4.49
C ALA A 120 1.49 -16.49 -3.07
N THR A 121 2.55 -17.21 -2.71
CA THR A 121 3.30 -16.90 -1.50
C THR A 121 4.48 -16.00 -1.89
N LEU A 122 4.49 -14.77 -1.38
CA LEU A 122 5.47 -13.73 -1.72
C LEU A 122 6.24 -13.29 -0.47
N LEU A 123 7.46 -12.78 -0.62
CA LEU A 123 8.12 -12.05 0.45
C LEU A 123 7.59 -10.61 0.46
N ILE A 124 7.11 -10.12 1.59
CA ILE A 124 6.67 -8.72 1.80
C ILE A 124 7.65 -7.91 2.67
N ALA A 125 8.60 -8.61 3.29
CA ALA A 125 9.76 -8.09 3.98
C ALA A 125 10.81 -9.20 4.03
N LYS A 126 12.01 -8.89 4.53
CA LYS A 126 13.08 -9.87 4.67
C LYS A 126 12.63 -11.02 5.58
N ASP A 127 12.67 -12.25 5.03
CA ASP A 127 12.28 -13.48 5.72
C ASP A 127 10.81 -13.52 6.19
N VAL A 128 9.93 -12.71 5.58
CA VAL A 128 8.48 -12.70 5.86
C VAL A 128 7.70 -13.17 4.63
N PRO A 129 7.51 -14.50 4.46
CA PRO A 129 6.63 -15.03 3.43
C PRO A 129 5.17 -14.77 3.80
N TYR A 130 4.37 -14.36 2.83
CA TYR A 130 2.98 -13.97 2.96
C TYR A 130 2.13 -14.65 1.89
N ALA A 131 1.05 -15.32 2.31
CA ALA A 131 0.07 -15.91 1.41
C ALA A 131 -0.84 -14.82 0.85
N ALA A 132 -0.59 -14.42 -0.38
CA ALA A 132 -1.28 -13.33 -1.06
C ALA A 132 -2.29 -13.86 -2.08
N TRP A 133 -3.36 -13.09 -2.25
CA TRP A 133 -4.17 -13.12 -3.46
C TRP A 133 -3.69 -11.99 -4.35
N THR A 134 -3.37 -12.29 -5.61
CA THR A 134 -2.63 -11.38 -6.46
C THR A 134 -3.31 -11.14 -7.79
N PHE A 135 -2.99 -10.00 -8.41
CA PHE A 135 -3.14 -9.81 -9.84
C PHE A 135 -1.76 -10.03 -10.49
N ASP A 136 -1.70 -10.94 -11.46
CA ASP A 136 -0.50 -11.36 -12.20
C ASP A 136 0.63 -12.01 -11.37
N GLY A 137 0.42 -12.29 -10.08
CA GLY A 137 1.41 -12.97 -9.22
C GLY A 137 2.26 -12.03 -8.38
N THR A 138 1.95 -10.74 -8.36
CA THR A 138 2.69 -9.74 -7.61
C THR A 138 1.77 -8.95 -6.67
N VAL A 139 2.35 -8.38 -5.62
CA VAL A 139 1.71 -7.38 -4.76
C VAL A 139 2.63 -6.14 -4.76
N PRO A 140 2.15 -4.95 -5.16
CA PRO A 140 0.89 -4.74 -5.89
C PRO A 140 0.88 -5.50 -7.23
N GLY A 141 -0.28 -5.59 -7.86
CA GLY A 141 -0.36 -5.90 -9.29
C GLY A 141 0.39 -4.86 -10.13
N ARG A 142 0.69 -5.20 -11.38
CA ARG A 142 1.43 -4.31 -12.29
C ARG A 142 0.78 -2.92 -12.40
N ALA A 143 1.57 -1.86 -12.40
CA ALA A 143 1.09 -0.53 -12.73
C ALA A 143 0.60 -0.52 -14.18
N LEU A 144 -0.64 -0.08 -14.38
CA LEU A 144 -1.23 0.14 -15.69
C LEU A 144 -1.08 1.62 -16.05
N ARG A 145 -0.82 1.91 -17.32
CA ARG A 145 -0.76 3.29 -17.82
C ARG A 145 -1.49 3.40 -19.15
N VAL A 146 -2.37 4.38 -19.26
CA VAL A 146 -3.17 4.67 -20.46
C VAL A 146 -3.32 6.18 -20.62
N VAL A 147 -3.89 6.63 -21.74
CA VAL A 147 -4.25 8.03 -21.96
C VAL A 147 -5.76 8.23 -21.79
N GLU A 148 -6.15 9.41 -21.30
CA GLU A 148 -7.56 9.82 -21.20
C GLU A 148 -8.29 9.62 -22.54
N GLY A 149 -9.36 8.83 -22.51
CA GLY A 149 -10.16 8.50 -23.69
C GLY A 149 -9.69 7.27 -24.47
N ASP A 150 -8.61 6.59 -24.08
CA ASP A 150 -8.23 5.31 -24.67
C ASP A 150 -9.36 4.27 -24.48
N GLU A 151 -9.69 3.54 -25.55
CA GLU A 151 -10.59 2.40 -25.46
C GLU A 151 -9.83 1.19 -24.92
N ILE A 152 -10.24 0.70 -23.76
CA ILE A 152 -9.62 -0.42 -23.07
C ILE A 152 -10.53 -1.62 -23.24
N ALA A 153 -10.03 -2.67 -23.90
CA ALA A 153 -10.60 -4.01 -23.84
C ALA A 153 -9.93 -4.77 -22.68
N PHE A 154 -10.68 -4.97 -21.61
CA PHE A 154 -10.19 -5.62 -20.40
C PHE A 154 -10.67 -7.07 -20.30
N THR A 155 -9.80 -7.96 -19.83
CA THR A 155 -10.14 -9.34 -19.46
C THR A 155 -9.52 -9.69 -18.12
N LEU A 156 -10.35 -10.17 -17.20
CA LEU A 156 -9.93 -10.84 -15.97
C LEU A 156 -10.08 -12.35 -16.17
N ALA A 157 -9.03 -13.11 -15.90
CA ALA A 157 -9.12 -14.57 -15.75
C ALA A 157 -8.76 -14.95 -14.31
N ILE A 158 -9.43 -15.96 -13.75
CA ILE A 158 -9.06 -16.54 -12.46
C ILE A 158 -8.33 -17.84 -12.71
N ASP A 159 -7.12 -17.98 -12.17
CA ASP A 159 -6.37 -19.22 -12.25
C ASP A 159 -7.22 -20.38 -11.71
N ALA A 160 -7.25 -21.50 -12.43
CA ALA A 160 -8.07 -22.66 -12.07
C ALA A 160 -7.66 -23.30 -10.73
N THR A 161 -6.47 -22.98 -10.23
CA THR A 161 -5.95 -23.44 -8.93
C THR A 161 -6.12 -22.42 -7.81
N ALA A 162 -6.66 -21.22 -8.11
CA ALA A 162 -6.98 -20.24 -7.08
C ALA A 162 -8.03 -20.77 -6.10
N THR A 163 -7.90 -20.36 -4.85
CA THR A 163 -8.69 -20.89 -3.74
C THR A 163 -10.03 -20.18 -3.56
N THR A 164 -10.19 -18.99 -4.15
CA THR A 164 -11.41 -18.20 -4.03
C THR A 164 -11.76 -17.47 -5.33
N SER A 165 -12.96 -16.90 -5.35
CA SER A 165 -13.48 -16.11 -6.46
C SER A 165 -12.98 -14.67 -6.39
N HIS A 166 -12.85 -14.02 -7.55
CA HIS A 166 -12.40 -12.63 -7.60
C HIS A 166 -13.16 -11.82 -8.65
N SER A 167 -13.01 -10.50 -8.54
CA SER A 167 -13.42 -9.51 -9.54
C SER A 167 -12.33 -8.44 -9.67
N MET A 168 -12.55 -7.42 -10.49
CA MET A 168 -11.64 -6.28 -10.59
C MET A 168 -12.44 -4.98 -10.79
N ASP A 169 -12.38 -4.12 -9.78
CA ASP A 169 -12.90 -2.75 -9.74
C ASP A 169 -11.79 -1.79 -10.20
N PHE A 170 -12.11 -0.92 -11.17
CA PHE A 170 -11.24 0.16 -11.61
C PHE A 170 -11.82 1.52 -11.21
N HIS A 171 -11.14 2.28 -10.36
CA HIS A 171 -11.61 3.63 -10.00
C HIS A 171 -11.53 4.62 -11.18
N SER A 172 -10.78 4.29 -12.23
CA SER A 172 -10.72 5.04 -13.48
C SER A 172 -11.94 4.81 -14.39
N ALA A 173 -12.77 3.80 -14.12
CA ALA A 173 -13.93 3.45 -14.92
C ALA A 173 -15.23 3.97 -14.29
N GLN A 174 -16.18 4.37 -15.13
CA GLN A 174 -17.51 4.78 -14.71
C GLN A 174 -18.53 3.79 -15.26
N THR A 175 -18.98 2.89 -14.39
CA THR A 175 -19.83 1.78 -14.79
C THR A 175 -20.72 1.31 -13.64
N ALA A 176 -21.72 0.48 -13.95
CA ALA A 176 -22.55 -0.17 -12.95
C ALA A 176 -21.78 -1.37 -12.36
N PRO A 177 -21.49 -1.39 -11.03
CA PRO A 177 -20.67 -2.44 -10.43
C PRO A 177 -21.23 -3.86 -10.61
N ASP A 178 -22.55 -4.01 -10.52
CA ASP A 178 -23.27 -5.29 -10.71
C ASP A 178 -23.12 -5.87 -12.12
N LYS A 179 -22.78 -5.02 -13.10
CA LYS A 179 -22.57 -5.42 -14.49
C LYS A 179 -21.11 -5.78 -14.77
N ASN A 180 -20.18 -4.90 -14.41
CA ASN A 180 -18.80 -4.95 -14.91
C ASN A 180 -17.75 -5.28 -13.84
N TYR A 181 -18.10 -5.32 -12.55
CA TYR A 181 -17.24 -5.81 -11.46
C TYR A 181 -17.73 -7.15 -10.92
N LYS A 182 -18.20 -8.00 -11.84
CA LYS A 182 -18.75 -9.31 -11.55
C LYS A 182 -17.69 -10.19 -10.88
N THR A 183 -18.06 -10.83 -9.78
CA THR A 183 -17.27 -11.91 -9.17
C THR A 183 -17.40 -13.17 -10.04
N ILE A 184 -16.25 -13.73 -10.42
CA ILE A 184 -16.13 -14.96 -11.18
C ILE A 184 -15.30 -15.99 -10.41
N VAL A 185 -15.56 -17.27 -10.67
CA VAL A 185 -14.96 -18.39 -9.91
C VAL A 185 -13.64 -18.85 -10.56
N PRO A 186 -12.77 -19.61 -9.85
CA PRO A 186 -11.57 -20.21 -10.42
C PRO A 186 -11.82 -20.93 -11.75
N GLY A 187 -10.99 -20.64 -12.76
CA GLY A 187 -11.09 -21.19 -14.11
C GLY A 187 -12.02 -20.42 -15.06
N GLU A 188 -12.74 -19.40 -14.60
CA GLU A 188 -13.53 -18.51 -15.44
C GLU A 188 -12.75 -17.28 -15.92
N GLU A 189 -13.27 -16.66 -16.98
CA GLU A 189 -12.84 -15.35 -17.47
C GLU A 189 -14.03 -14.40 -17.65
N PHE A 190 -13.78 -13.10 -17.53
CA PHE A 190 -14.75 -12.04 -17.75
C PHE A 190 -14.11 -10.88 -18.49
N SER A 191 -14.75 -10.46 -19.60
CA SER A 191 -14.26 -9.37 -20.44
C SER A 191 -15.30 -8.27 -20.60
N TRP A 192 -14.82 -7.03 -20.63
CA TRP A 192 -15.63 -5.84 -20.91
C TRP A 192 -14.74 -4.69 -21.38
N SER A 193 -15.35 -3.64 -21.92
CA SER A 193 -14.61 -2.47 -22.40
C SER A 193 -15.04 -1.18 -21.72
N PHE A 194 -14.09 -0.26 -21.55
CA PHE A 194 -14.32 1.08 -21.02
C PHE A 194 -13.30 2.09 -21.55
N ALA A 195 -13.57 3.37 -21.33
CA ALA A 195 -12.64 4.45 -21.61
C ALA A 195 -12.58 5.39 -20.41
N PRO A 196 -11.43 5.54 -19.74
CA PRO A 196 -11.27 6.52 -18.67
C PRO A 196 -11.51 7.93 -19.19
N ARG A 197 -12.45 8.65 -18.58
CA ARG A 197 -12.86 10.00 -19.05
C ARG A 197 -12.09 11.13 -18.38
N HIS A 198 -11.20 10.82 -17.45
CA HIS A 198 -10.45 11.80 -16.66
C HIS A 198 -9.03 11.28 -16.42
N ALA A 199 -8.05 12.15 -16.65
CA ALA A 199 -6.69 11.96 -16.16
C ALA A 199 -6.64 11.83 -14.63
N GLY A 200 -5.74 10.98 -14.15
CA GLY A 200 -5.56 10.75 -12.72
C GLY A 200 -4.71 9.53 -12.38
N ALA A 201 -4.49 9.34 -11.09
CA ALA A 201 -3.82 8.18 -10.50
C ALA A 201 -4.87 7.43 -9.69
N TYR A 202 -5.30 6.30 -10.22
CA TYR A 202 -6.44 5.54 -9.72
C TYR A 202 -5.97 4.21 -9.14
N MET A 203 -6.64 3.75 -8.09
CA MET A 203 -6.54 2.36 -7.66
C MET A 203 -7.35 1.48 -8.61
N TYR A 204 -6.86 0.27 -8.84
CA TYR A 204 -7.72 -0.86 -9.15
C TYR A 204 -7.59 -1.89 -8.03
N HIS A 205 -8.64 -2.66 -7.77
CA HIS A 205 -8.62 -3.70 -6.74
C HIS A 205 -9.68 -4.76 -6.96
N CYS A 206 -9.60 -5.87 -6.21
CA CYS A 206 -10.69 -6.84 -6.21
C CYS A 206 -11.93 -6.27 -5.50
N GLY A 207 -13.09 -6.39 -6.13
CA GLY A 207 -14.38 -5.95 -5.61
C GLY A 207 -15.25 -7.06 -5.01
N THR A 208 -14.71 -8.29 -4.91
CA THR A 208 -15.43 -9.43 -4.33
C THR A 208 -15.59 -9.27 -2.82
N PRO A 209 -16.79 -9.48 -2.25
CA PRO A 209 -16.99 -9.48 -0.80
C PRO A 209 -16.31 -10.67 -0.09
N PRO A 210 -15.74 -10.49 1.12
CA PRO A 210 -15.56 -9.21 1.82
C PRO A 210 -14.38 -8.41 1.24
N VAL A 211 -14.66 -7.24 0.68
CA VAL A 211 -13.68 -6.43 -0.09
C VAL A 211 -12.42 -6.12 0.72
N LEU A 212 -12.57 -5.82 2.01
CA LEU A 212 -11.45 -5.57 2.92
C LEU A 212 -10.43 -6.72 2.94
N MET A 213 -10.91 -7.97 2.95
CA MET A 213 -10.04 -9.14 2.95
C MET A 213 -9.27 -9.25 1.63
N HIS A 214 -9.95 -9.02 0.50
CA HIS A 214 -9.30 -9.12 -0.81
C HIS A 214 -8.24 -8.05 -1.03
N ILE A 215 -8.51 -6.80 -0.61
CA ILE A 215 -7.49 -5.73 -0.63
C ILE A 215 -6.35 -6.09 0.33
N GLY A 216 -6.65 -6.43 1.58
CA GLY A 216 -5.64 -6.78 2.58
C GLY A 216 -4.78 -8.00 2.21
N ALA A 217 -5.33 -8.94 1.44
CA ALA A 217 -4.62 -10.10 0.90
C ALA A 217 -3.68 -9.75 -0.27
N GLY A 218 -3.73 -8.53 -0.82
CA GLY A 218 -2.80 -8.08 -1.87
C GLY A 218 -3.41 -7.74 -3.22
N MET A 219 -4.74 -7.83 -3.40
CA MET A 219 -5.39 -7.62 -4.69
C MET A 219 -5.65 -6.15 -5.00
N TYR A 220 -4.59 -5.41 -5.28
CA TYR A 220 -4.63 -4.00 -5.66
C TYR A 220 -3.48 -3.61 -6.57
N GLY A 221 -3.62 -2.47 -7.24
CA GLY A 221 -2.54 -1.83 -7.98
C GLY A 221 -2.92 -0.43 -8.45
N ALA A 222 -2.04 0.18 -9.23
CA ALA A 222 -2.23 1.53 -9.76
C ALA A 222 -2.58 1.51 -11.25
N MET A 223 -3.52 2.36 -11.64
CA MET A 223 -3.80 2.74 -13.00
C MET A 223 -3.59 4.24 -13.17
N ILE A 224 -2.56 4.62 -13.92
CA ILE A 224 -2.26 6.00 -14.26
C ILE A 224 -2.92 6.32 -15.61
N VAL A 225 -3.79 7.33 -15.60
CA VAL A 225 -4.43 7.87 -16.80
C VAL A 225 -3.78 9.21 -17.09
N ASP A 226 -2.96 9.25 -18.13
CA ASP A 226 -2.33 10.48 -18.59
C ASP A 226 -3.38 11.43 -19.20
N PRO A 227 -3.23 12.76 -19.04
CA PRO A 227 -4.07 13.71 -19.75
C PRO A 227 -3.85 13.57 -21.25
N LYS A 228 -4.90 13.88 -22.02
CA LYS A 228 -4.88 13.79 -23.48
C LYS A 228 -3.80 14.68 -24.11
N GLU A 229 -3.50 15.80 -23.48
CA GLU A 229 -2.46 16.75 -23.89
C GLU A 229 -1.04 16.30 -23.49
N GLY A 230 -0.93 15.22 -22.73
CA GLY A 230 0.33 14.71 -22.20
C GLY A 230 0.81 15.46 -20.96
N TRP A 231 1.72 14.83 -20.22
CA TRP A 231 2.41 15.47 -19.11
C TRP A 231 3.66 16.24 -19.59
N PRO A 232 4.05 17.33 -18.91
CA PRO A 232 5.37 17.92 -19.07
C PRO A 232 6.50 16.90 -18.86
N GLU A 233 7.64 17.13 -19.50
CA GLU A 233 8.78 16.22 -19.37
C GLU A 233 9.32 16.14 -17.94
N ALA A 234 9.48 14.91 -17.44
CA ALA A 234 9.97 14.59 -16.12
C ALA A 234 10.47 13.14 -16.07
N GLN A 235 11.26 12.84 -15.06
CA GLN A 235 11.59 11.49 -14.61
C GLN A 235 10.37 10.95 -13.85
N GLU A 236 9.69 9.94 -14.39
CA GLU A 236 8.40 9.50 -13.86
C GLU A 236 8.53 8.22 -13.04
N LEU A 237 8.00 8.27 -11.81
CA LEU A 237 7.96 7.17 -10.87
C LEU A 237 6.53 6.84 -10.47
N VAL A 238 6.25 5.59 -10.12
CA VAL A 238 4.99 5.14 -9.52
C VAL A 238 5.24 4.47 -8.18
N PHE A 239 4.56 4.96 -7.15
CA PHE A 239 4.48 4.34 -5.84
C PHE A 239 3.03 3.91 -5.58
N VAL A 240 2.87 2.65 -5.16
CA VAL A 240 1.63 2.10 -4.62
C VAL A 240 1.87 1.87 -3.14
N GLN A 241 1.28 2.70 -2.29
CA GLN A 241 1.36 2.48 -0.85
C GLN A 241 0.29 1.48 -0.42
N SER A 242 0.66 0.57 0.47
CA SER A 242 -0.28 -0.35 1.13
C SER A 242 0.16 -0.69 2.54
N ASP A 243 -0.79 -1.16 3.35
CA ASP A 243 -0.58 -1.64 4.71
C ASP A 243 -0.95 -3.13 4.86
N PHE A 244 -0.12 -3.87 5.59
CA PHE A 244 -0.26 -5.30 5.83
C PHE A 244 -0.57 -5.60 7.30
N TYR A 245 -1.47 -6.57 7.48
CA TYR A 245 -1.90 -7.08 8.79
C TYR A 245 -1.76 -8.59 8.77
N LEU A 246 -0.95 -9.11 9.69
CA LEU A 246 -0.42 -10.47 9.62
C LEU A 246 -0.81 -11.26 10.85
N VAL A 247 -1.19 -12.51 10.62
CA VAL A 247 -1.24 -13.55 11.64
C VAL A 247 -0.42 -14.75 11.17
N ASP A 248 0.02 -15.58 12.11
CA ASP A 248 0.71 -16.82 11.78
C ASP A 248 -0.23 -17.76 11.03
N GLY A 249 0.18 -18.18 9.84
CA GLY A 249 -0.39 -19.32 9.14
C GLY A 249 0.48 -20.56 9.34
N GLU A 250 0.36 -21.50 8.40
CA GLU A 250 1.12 -22.74 8.43
C GLU A 250 2.54 -22.59 7.88
N ASN A 251 3.44 -23.51 8.27
CA ASN A 251 4.79 -23.66 7.68
C ASN A 251 5.64 -22.37 7.68
N GLY A 252 5.39 -21.45 8.62
CA GLY A 252 6.09 -20.17 8.74
C GLY A 252 5.62 -19.09 7.75
N VAL A 253 4.56 -19.35 6.98
CA VAL A 253 3.93 -18.37 6.08
C VAL A 253 2.92 -17.54 6.86
N LYS A 254 2.99 -16.21 6.71
CA LYS A 254 2.01 -15.27 7.26
C LYS A 254 0.77 -15.22 6.37
N VAL A 255 -0.38 -15.00 6.98
CA VAL A 255 -1.66 -14.83 6.26
C VAL A 255 -2.33 -13.52 6.67
N PRO A 256 -3.22 -12.94 5.83
CA PRO A 256 -3.99 -11.74 6.16
C PRO A 256 -4.80 -11.90 7.47
N ASP A 257 -4.64 -10.98 8.40
CA ASP A 257 -5.42 -10.91 9.64
C ASP A 257 -6.60 -9.93 9.50
N TYR A 258 -7.78 -10.47 9.22
CA TYR A 258 -9.01 -9.70 9.08
C TYR A 258 -9.41 -8.94 10.36
N THR A 259 -9.11 -9.48 11.54
CA THR A 259 -9.46 -8.85 12.82
C THR A 259 -8.63 -7.59 13.03
N LYS A 260 -7.31 -7.67 12.76
CA LYS A 260 -6.44 -6.49 12.77
C LYS A 260 -6.87 -5.46 11.72
N MET A 261 -7.26 -5.89 10.51
CA MET A 261 -7.74 -4.99 9.45
C MET A 261 -8.99 -4.20 9.86
N LEU A 262 -9.87 -4.77 10.69
CA LEU A 262 -11.04 -4.08 11.26
C LEU A 262 -10.68 -3.06 12.35
N GLY A 263 -9.41 -2.96 12.74
CA GLY A 263 -8.93 -2.04 13.77
C GLY A 263 -8.77 -2.67 15.15
N ASN A 264 -8.93 -4.00 15.29
CA ASN A 264 -8.76 -4.71 16.56
C ASN A 264 -7.31 -5.19 16.77
N GLY A 265 -6.34 -4.40 16.29
CA GLY A 265 -4.92 -4.67 16.46
C GLY A 265 -4.08 -3.63 15.71
N THR A 266 -2.77 -3.90 15.59
CA THR A 266 -1.83 -2.98 14.95
C THR A 266 -1.48 -3.45 13.54
N MET A 267 -1.27 -2.48 12.65
CA MET A 267 -0.61 -2.70 11.36
C MET A 267 0.81 -3.24 11.56
N ASP A 268 1.22 -4.20 10.73
CA ASP A 268 2.52 -4.87 10.82
C ASP A 268 3.55 -4.28 9.84
N PHE A 269 3.14 -3.95 8.61
CA PHE A 269 3.98 -3.24 7.63
C PHE A 269 3.19 -2.17 6.88
N VAL A 270 3.86 -1.06 6.52
CA VAL A 270 3.41 -0.16 5.46
C VAL A 270 4.52 -0.12 4.43
N THR A 271 4.19 -0.24 3.16
CA THR A 271 5.20 -0.38 2.10
C THR A 271 4.91 0.57 0.96
N PHE A 272 5.96 0.94 0.22
CA PHE A 272 5.80 1.36 -1.17
C PHE A 272 6.09 0.16 -2.06
N ASN A 273 5.19 -0.12 -3.00
CA ASN A 273 5.28 -1.19 -3.98
C ASN A 273 5.43 -2.61 -3.38
N GLY A 274 4.77 -2.86 -2.25
CA GLY A 274 4.47 -4.21 -1.75
C GLY A 274 5.56 -4.92 -0.94
N TYR A 275 6.74 -4.33 -0.83
CA TYR A 275 7.84 -4.86 -0.01
C TYR A 275 8.44 -3.79 0.91
N ALA A 276 8.50 -4.06 2.21
CA ALA A 276 9.02 -3.15 3.22
C ALA A 276 10.50 -2.82 2.96
N ASN A 277 10.85 -1.54 2.87
CA ASN A 277 12.21 -1.06 2.67
C ASN A 277 12.90 -1.48 1.36
N GLN A 278 12.18 -1.95 0.33
CA GLN A 278 12.82 -2.40 -0.92
C GLN A 278 13.71 -1.32 -1.56
N TYR A 279 13.30 -0.06 -1.45
CA TYR A 279 14.00 1.10 -2.01
C TYR A 279 15.03 1.73 -1.04
N VAL A 280 15.13 1.20 0.18
CA VAL A 280 16.28 1.45 1.06
C VAL A 280 17.43 0.51 0.68
N GLU A 281 17.10 -0.75 0.40
CA GLU A 281 18.06 -1.77 -0.05
C GLU A 281 18.46 -1.58 -1.52
N ASN A 282 17.57 -0.98 -2.33
CA ASN A 282 17.76 -0.71 -3.75
C ASN A 282 17.35 0.75 -4.06
N PRO A 283 18.20 1.75 -3.75
CA PRO A 283 17.89 3.15 -4.00
C PRO A 283 17.51 3.43 -5.46
N ILE A 284 16.55 4.32 -5.65
CA ILE A 284 16.04 4.73 -6.96
C ILE A 284 16.94 5.86 -7.47
N VAL A 285 17.64 5.62 -8.58
CA VAL A 285 18.49 6.64 -9.18
C VAL A 285 17.63 7.63 -9.98
N VAL A 286 17.79 8.91 -9.68
CA VAL A 286 17.23 10.04 -10.42
C VAL A 286 18.37 11.02 -10.72
N LYS A 287 18.20 11.88 -11.71
CA LYS A 287 19.18 12.92 -12.03
C LYS A 287 18.89 14.20 -11.26
N ALA A 288 19.92 14.80 -10.68
CA ALA A 288 19.82 16.10 -10.03
C ALA A 288 19.54 17.21 -11.05
N GLY A 289 18.76 18.22 -10.66
CA GLY A 289 18.39 19.36 -11.48
C GLY A 289 17.40 19.08 -12.63
N GLU A 290 16.97 17.84 -12.83
CA GLU A 290 15.91 17.48 -13.79
C GLU A 290 14.56 17.28 -13.07
N PRO A 291 13.42 17.68 -13.68
CA PRO A 291 12.11 17.50 -13.06
C PRO A 291 11.81 16.02 -12.77
N ILE A 292 11.25 15.75 -11.59
CA ILE A 292 10.78 14.43 -11.17
C ILE A 292 9.26 14.52 -10.98
N ARG A 293 8.53 13.51 -11.44
CA ARG A 293 7.10 13.33 -11.18
C ARG A 293 6.86 11.97 -10.55
N ILE A 294 6.31 11.97 -9.35
CA ILE A 294 5.94 10.75 -8.62
C ILE A 294 4.42 10.64 -8.63
N PHE A 295 3.90 9.58 -9.21
CA PHE A 295 2.50 9.18 -9.06
C PHE A 295 2.40 8.29 -7.83
N LEU A 296 1.65 8.72 -6.82
CA LEU A 296 1.35 7.91 -5.65
C LEU A 296 -0.11 7.46 -5.72
N VAL A 297 -0.35 6.17 -5.61
CA VAL A 297 -1.66 5.59 -5.31
C VAL A 297 -1.58 4.97 -3.92
N ASN A 298 -2.42 5.38 -2.99
CA ASN A 298 -2.51 4.73 -1.69
C ASN A 298 -3.62 3.68 -1.74
N ALA A 299 -3.26 2.43 -1.98
CA ALA A 299 -4.19 1.32 -2.05
C ALA A 299 -4.75 0.93 -0.67
N GLY A 300 -4.06 1.28 0.42
CA GLY A 300 -4.51 0.96 1.77
C GLY A 300 -4.31 -0.54 2.14
N PRO A 301 -5.24 -1.16 2.90
CA PRO A 301 -6.65 -0.76 3.00
C PRO A 301 -6.96 0.39 3.97
N ASN A 302 -6.12 0.70 4.97
CA ASN A 302 -6.51 1.63 6.03
C ASN A 302 -5.52 2.79 6.25
N ALA A 303 -4.23 2.59 5.99
CA ALA A 303 -3.22 3.57 6.35
C ALA A 303 -3.25 4.79 5.42
N TYR A 304 -3.33 5.99 5.99
CA TYR A 304 -3.12 7.23 5.24
C TYR A 304 -1.65 7.39 4.84
N SER A 305 -1.38 7.95 3.67
CA SER A 305 -0.05 8.39 3.27
C SER A 305 0.07 9.89 3.45
N THR A 306 0.83 10.36 4.44
CA THR A 306 1.25 11.76 4.47
C THR A 306 2.58 11.85 3.73
N PHE A 307 2.54 11.85 2.40
CA PHE A 307 3.73 11.69 1.57
C PHE A 307 4.62 12.94 1.62
N HIS A 308 5.92 12.71 1.77
CA HIS A 308 6.95 13.74 1.90
C HIS A 308 8.27 13.24 1.31
N VAL A 309 9.02 14.14 0.66
CA VAL A 309 10.41 13.88 0.26
C VAL A 309 11.32 14.78 1.11
N VAL A 310 12.11 14.16 1.98
CA VAL A 310 13.04 14.85 2.88
C VAL A 310 14.09 15.57 2.06
N GLY A 311 14.25 16.88 2.32
CA GLY A 311 15.16 17.75 1.56
C GLY A 311 14.55 18.31 0.27
N GLY A 312 13.33 17.92 -0.09
CA GLY A 312 12.58 18.47 -1.22
C GLY A 312 11.38 19.33 -0.78
N ILE A 313 10.89 20.14 -1.72
CA ILE A 313 9.58 20.80 -1.66
C ILE A 313 8.87 20.44 -2.97
N PHE A 314 7.58 20.14 -2.89
CA PHE A 314 6.79 19.90 -4.09
C PHE A 314 6.50 21.23 -4.78
N ASP A 315 7.09 21.40 -5.95
CA ASP A 315 6.80 22.51 -6.86
C ASP A 315 5.32 22.51 -7.22
N ARG A 316 4.78 21.31 -7.51
CA ARG A 316 3.36 21.08 -7.81
C ARG A 316 2.89 19.75 -7.24
N VAL A 317 1.69 19.75 -6.65
CA VAL A 317 0.94 18.54 -6.31
C VAL A 317 -0.37 18.58 -7.08
N CYS A 318 -0.67 17.52 -7.83
CA CYS A 318 -1.98 17.36 -8.46
C CYS A 318 -2.82 16.37 -7.64
N VAL A 319 -3.89 16.84 -7.01
CA VAL A 319 -4.82 15.98 -6.25
C VAL A 319 -5.52 15.01 -7.21
N ASN A 320 -5.59 13.72 -6.84
CA ASN A 320 -6.04 12.61 -7.69
C ASN A 320 -5.19 12.41 -8.96
N ALA A 321 -4.01 13.05 -9.03
CA ALA A 321 -3.20 13.24 -10.23
C ALA A 321 -3.95 13.88 -11.42
N ASN A 322 -5.04 14.61 -11.17
CA ASN A 322 -5.70 15.38 -12.22
C ASN A 322 -4.96 16.71 -12.40
N PRO A 323 -4.45 17.04 -13.60
CA PRO A 323 -3.65 18.26 -13.82
C PRO A 323 -4.44 19.57 -13.64
N ARG A 324 -5.76 19.51 -13.42
CA ARG A 324 -6.58 20.69 -13.07
C ARG A 324 -6.67 20.94 -11.56
N ASN A 325 -6.28 19.98 -10.74
CA ASN A 325 -6.40 20.03 -9.28
C ASN A 325 -5.03 20.34 -8.64
N GLU A 326 -4.48 21.50 -8.94
CA GLU A 326 -3.09 21.83 -8.61
C GLU A 326 -2.94 22.60 -7.30
N LEU A 327 -1.92 22.25 -6.53
CA LEU A 327 -1.42 22.95 -5.36
C LEU A 327 0.09 23.16 -5.51
N PHE A 328 0.66 24.23 -4.96
CA PHE A 328 2.04 24.62 -5.21
C PHE A 328 2.79 24.90 -3.89
N GLY A 329 4.09 24.58 -3.85
CA GLY A 329 4.97 24.89 -2.72
C GLY A 329 4.65 24.10 -1.45
N LEU A 330 4.22 22.84 -1.58
CA LEU A 330 3.83 22.01 -0.44
C LEU A 330 5.02 21.18 0.06
N GLN A 331 5.15 21.07 1.39
CA GLN A 331 6.13 20.18 2.01
C GLN A 331 5.67 18.72 2.02
N SER A 332 4.36 18.49 2.15
CA SER A 332 3.74 17.17 2.26
C SER A 332 2.28 17.24 1.82
N TRP A 333 1.72 16.14 1.34
CA TRP A 333 0.30 16.01 1.05
C TRP A 333 -0.24 14.67 1.55
N THR A 334 -1.49 14.67 2.04
CA THR A 334 -2.13 13.44 2.51
C THR A 334 -2.93 12.80 1.38
N VAL A 335 -2.63 11.54 1.09
CA VAL A 335 -3.37 10.67 0.17
C VAL A 335 -4.07 9.59 0.99
N GLY A 336 -5.41 9.58 0.95
CA GLY A 336 -6.22 8.61 1.69
C GLY A 336 -6.21 7.21 1.07
N PRO A 337 -6.63 6.16 1.80
CA PRO A 337 -6.84 4.84 1.21
C PRO A 337 -7.84 4.91 0.03
N GLY A 338 -7.51 4.27 -1.08
CA GLY A 338 -8.29 4.31 -2.32
C GLY A 338 -8.11 5.61 -3.14
N ASP A 339 -7.14 6.44 -2.80
CA ASP A 339 -6.88 7.73 -3.48
C ASP A 339 -5.48 7.77 -4.12
N GLY A 340 -5.24 8.79 -4.95
CA GLY A 340 -3.95 9.04 -5.58
C GLY A 340 -3.58 10.52 -5.68
N ALA A 341 -2.34 10.80 -6.06
CA ALA A 341 -1.84 12.14 -6.35
C ALA A 341 -0.62 12.11 -7.28
N CYS A 342 -0.39 13.22 -7.99
CA CYS A 342 0.88 13.51 -8.64
C CYS A 342 1.70 14.41 -7.70
N PHE A 343 3.01 14.19 -7.63
CA PHE A 343 3.97 15.05 -6.93
C PHE A 343 5.09 15.42 -7.88
N GLU A 344 5.30 16.71 -8.09
CA GLU A 344 6.38 17.22 -8.93
C GLU A 344 7.34 18.04 -8.08
N LEU A 345 8.62 17.78 -8.28
CA LEU A 345 9.72 18.43 -7.59
C LEU A 345 10.99 18.35 -8.44
N THR A 346 11.93 19.23 -8.16
CA THR A 346 13.32 19.13 -8.63
C THR A 346 14.25 18.97 -7.43
N LEU A 347 15.21 18.05 -7.51
CA LEU A 347 16.25 17.88 -6.51
C LEU A 347 17.52 18.54 -7.05
N ASP A 348 17.82 19.76 -6.59
CA ASP A 348 18.86 20.60 -7.20
C ASP A 348 20.29 20.10 -6.98
N GLU A 349 20.55 19.42 -5.86
CA GLU A 349 21.87 18.95 -5.48
C GLU A 349 21.94 17.41 -5.55
N PRO A 350 23.08 16.84 -5.97
CA PRO A 350 23.31 15.39 -5.83
C PRO A 350 23.26 14.97 -4.36
N GLY A 351 22.64 13.83 -4.07
CA GLY A 351 22.45 13.37 -2.70
C GLY A 351 21.45 12.24 -2.55
N ILE A 352 21.16 11.87 -1.30
CA ILE A 352 20.14 10.86 -0.97
C ILE A 352 18.97 11.57 -0.30
N TYR A 353 17.79 11.43 -0.91
CA TYR A 353 16.55 12.09 -0.49
C TYR A 353 15.51 11.02 -0.13
N PRO A 354 15.25 10.78 1.18
CA PRO A 354 14.21 9.86 1.62
C PRO A 354 12.80 10.37 1.25
N ALA A 355 12.09 9.63 0.41
CA ALA A 355 10.64 9.73 0.24
C ALA A 355 9.95 8.82 1.27
N VAL A 356 9.02 9.36 2.06
CA VAL A 356 8.43 8.66 3.21
C VAL A 356 6.92 8.87 3.31
N ASN A 357 6.26 7.95 4.00
CA ASN A 357 5.02 8.28 4.71
C ASN A 357 5.36 8.97 6.04
N HIS A 358 5.01 10.24 6.17
CA HIS A 358 5.38 11.08 7.32
C HIS A 358 4.58 10.77 8.60
N ALA A 359 3.58 9.89 8.54
CA ALA A 359 3.15 9.16 9.73
C ALA A 359 4.28 8.22 10.14
N PHE A 360 5.26 8.72 10.90
CA PHE A 360 6.61 8.16 10.93
C PHE A 360 6.72 6.73 11.48
N GLY A 361 5.71 6.25 12.22
CA GLY A 361 5.58 4.82 12.51
C GLY A 361 5.51 3.99 11.22
N HIS A 362 4.70 4.42 10.24
CA HIS A 362 4.58 3.77 8.93
C HIS A 362 5.90 3.75 8.15
N ALA A 363 6.69 4.82 8.22
CA ALA A 363 8.05 4.83 7.67
C ALA A 363 8.94 3.77 8.36
N ALA A 364 8.93 3.70 9.69
CA ALA A 364 9.66 2.67 10.43
C ALA A 364 9.18 1.24 10.12
N HIS A 365 7.91 1.08 9.73
CA HIS A 365 7.30 -0.16 9.27
C HIS A 365 7.55 -0.48 7.78
N GLY A 366 8.31 0.35 7.04
CA GLY A 366 8.77 0.02 5.69
C GLY A 366 8.44 1.03 4.59
N ALA A 367 7.65 2.08 4.87
CA ALA A 367 7.21 3.06 3.88
C ALA A 367 8.28 4.14 3.65
N VAL A 368 9.44 3.70 3.16
CA VAL A 368 10.60 4.53 2.85
C VAL A 368 11.16 4.15 1.48
N ALA A 369 11.43 5.16 0.66
CA ALA A 369 12.19 5.02 -0.57
C ALA A 369 13.35 6.02 -0.59
N LEU A 370 14.54 5.58 -0.97
CA LEU A 370 15.67 6.47 -1.13
C LEU A 370 15.76 6.89 -2.60
N LEU A 371 15.62 8.19 -2.87
CA LEU A 371 15.94 8.77 -4.16
C LEU A 371 17.42 9.17 -4.14
N GLN A 372 18.24 8.52 -4.96
CA GLN A 372 19.64 8.86 -5.17
C GLN A 372 19.74 9.80 -6.36
N ALA A 373 19.86 11.11 -6.07
CA ALA A 373 20.05 12.14 -7.08
C ALA A 373 21.53 12.20 -7.49
N GLU A 374 21.83 12.00 -8.78
CA GLU A 374 23.18 12.00 -9.36
C GLU A 374 23.43 13.15 -10.34
#